data_AF-A0A819R7F8-F1
#
_entry.id   AF-A0A819R7F8-F1
#
_cell.length_a   1.000
_cell.length_b   1.000
_cell.length_c   1.000
_cell.angle_alpha   90.00
_cell.angle_beta   90.00
_cell.angle_gamma   90.00
#
_symmetry.space_group_name_H-M   'P 1'
#
loop_
_entity.id
_entity.type
_entity.pdbx_description
1 polymer ?
#
loop_
_entity_poly.entity_id
_entity_poly.type
_entity_poly.pdbx_seq_one_letter_code
_entity_poly.pdbx_strand_id
1 'polypeptide(L)'
;YGINWPNHSQPVCKARLFILTVCWSVATWAFVGASIDRFFGSSASVTYRSLSTVRMARRFLIIVLIISILIFGEIFYCYEANVPNVPVPCYINSSTCQLYNNWMNILYNIVIPSGLIAVFGILTIVNVRKRIVHPVRLTTIAFVTRRINRQPRMRKIDQHLRKILSVQVVLNIFLFEK
;
A
#
# COMPACT_ATOMS: atom_id res chain seq x y z
N TYR A 1 0.94 -26.65 -32.61
CA TYR A 1 1.15 -27.10 -31.21
C TYR A 1 1.81 -25.98 -30.41
N GLY A 2 1.04 -25.01 -29.93
CA GLY A 2 1.54 -23.94 -29.08
C GLY A 2 1.53 -24.39 -27.63
N ILE A 3 2.63 -24.98 -27.17
CA ILE A 3 2.76 -25.43 -25.79
C ILE A 3 2.86 -24.17 -24.92
N ASN A 4 1.76 -23.79 -24.25
CA ASN A 4 1.77 -22.78 -23.20
C ASN A 4 2.46 -23.37 -21.95
N TRP A 5 3.79 -23.40 -21.97
CA TRP A 5 4.66 -23.83 -20.88
C TRP A 5 4.33 -23.26 -19.48
N PRO A 6 3.88 -21.99 -19.29
CA PRO A 6 3.62 -21.48 -17.94
C PRO A 6 2.37 -22.08 -17.27
N ASN A 7 1.56 -22.85 -18.00
CA ASN A 7 0.28 -23.35 -17.53
C ASN A 7 0.28 -24.85 -17.19
N HIS A 8 1.33 -25.58 -17.56
CA HIS A 8 1.34 -27.04 -17.43
C HIS A 8 1.96 -27.53 -16.11
N SER A 9 2.81 -26.72 -15.47
CA SER A 9 3.48 -27.07 -14.22
C SER A 9 2.77 -26.46 -13.02
N GLN A 10 2.20 -27.33 -12.18
CA GLN A 10 1.54 -26.97 -10.92
C GLN A 10 2.34 -26.01 -10.03
N PRO A 11 3.67 -26.18 -9.82
CA PRO A 11 4.44 -25.25 -9.00
C PRO A 11 4.62 -23.86 -9.63
N VAL A 12 4.74 -23.76 -10.96
CA VAL A 12 4.91 -22.47 -11.66
C VAL A 12 3.62 -21.65 -11.57
N CYS A 13 2.48 -22.32 -11.72
CA CYS A 13 1.16 -21.71 -11.59
C CYS A 13 0.96 -21.08 -10.20
N LYS A 14 1.23 -21.87 -9.15
CA LYS A 14 1.14 -21.44 -7.75
C LYS A 14 2.13 -20.31 -7.44
N ALA A 15 3.40 -20.45 -7.83
CA ALA A 15 4.43 -19.47 -7.57
C ALA A 15 4.11 -18.12 -8.24
N ARG A 16 3.65 -18.14 -9.49
CA ARG A 16 3.26 -16.93 -10.21
C ARG A 16 2.13 -16.20 -9.49
N LEU A 17 1.08 -16.93 -9.10
CA LEU A 17 -0.07 -16.33 -8.44
C LEU A 17 0.30 -15.78 -7.05
N PHE A 18 1.11 -16.53 -6.30
CA PHE A 18 1.63 -16.11 -5.01
C PHE A 18 2.44 -14.81 -5.12
N ILE A 19 3.41 -14.76 -6.04
CA ILE A 19 4.27 -13.58 -6.24
C ILE A 19 3.41 -12.37 -6.62
N LEU A 20 2.50 -12.52 -7.60
CA LEU A 20 1.64 -11.41 -8.03
C LEU A 20 0.77 -10.88 -6.89
N THR A 21 0.17 -11.78 -6.11
CA THR A 21 -0.71 -11.42 -4.99
C THR A 21 0.06 -10.72 -3.87
N VAL A 22 1.22 -11.26 -3.49
CA VAL A 22 2.09 -10.65 -2.48
C VAL A 22 2.61 -9.30 -2.95
N CYS A 23 3.06 -9.17 -4.20
CA CYS A 23 3.52 -7.89 -4.75
C CYS A 23 2.42 -6.83 -4.73
N TRP A 24 1.20 -7.20 -5.13
CA TRP A 24 0.06 -6.27 -5.12
C TRP A 24 -0.33 -5.84 -3.71
N SER A 25 -0.37 -6.79 -2.77
CA SER A 25 -0.58 -6.50 -1.34
C SER A 25 0.47 -5.54 -0.80
N VAL A 26 1.77 -5.84 -0.98
CA VAL A 26 2.86 -5.02 -0.48
C VAL A 26 2.80 -3.61 -1.07
N ALA A 27 2.46 -3.48 -2.36
CA ALA A 27 2.26 -2.18 -2.98
C ALA A 27 1.12 -1.39 -2.32
N THR A 28 -0.02 -2.02 -2.07
CA THR A 28 -1.17 -1.41 -1.40
C THR A 28 -0.82 -0.92 0.01
N TRP A 29 -0.15 -1.76 0.79
CA TRP A 29 0.31 -1.40 2.13
C TRP A 29 1.43 -0.36 2.13
N ALA A 30 2.26 -0.30 1.09
CA ALA A 30 3.23 0.80 0.93
C ALA A 30 2.53 2.16 0.79
N PHE A 31 1.34 2.23 0.16
CA PHE A 31 0.55 3.46 0.12
C PHE A 31 0.00 3.88 1.48
N VAL A 32 -0.44 2.90 2.27
CA VAL A 32 -0.82 3.14 3.67
C VAL A 32 0.38 3.71 4.44
N GLY A 33 1.54 3.05 4.34
CA GLY A 33 2.77 3.51 4.98
C GLY A 33 3.18 4.93 4.56
N ALA A 34 3.06 5.26 3.28
CA ALA A 34 3.33 6.61 2.78
C ALA A 34 2.34 7.66 3.31
N SER A 35 1.07 7.27 3.51
CA SER A 35 0.04 8.16 4.07
C SER A 35 0.30 8.42 5.56
N ILE A 36 0.69 7.39 6.31
CA ILE A 36 1.11 7.47 7.71
C ILE A 36 2.36 8.36 7.85
N ASP A 37 3.37 8.14 7.01
CA ASP A 37 4.61 8.91 7.01
C ASP A 37 4.33 10.41 6.79
N ARG A 38 3.45 10.75 5.84
CA ARG A 38 3.00 12.13 5.63
C ARG A 38 2.25 12.71 6.82
N PHE A 39 1.41 11.93 7.48
CA PHE A 39 0.72 12.37 8.69
C PHE A 39 1.73 12.74 9.78
N PHE A 40 2.69 11.85 10.08
CA PHE A 40 3.74 12.10 11.06
C PHE A 40 4.61 13.31 10.69
N GLY A 41 4.96 13.47 9.42
CA GLY A 41 5.68 14.65 8.92
C GLY A 41 4.90 15.96 9.06
N SER A 42 3.57 15.91 8.98
CA SER A 42 2.70 17.09 9.10
C SER A 42 2.42 17.52 10.55
N SER A 43 2.61 16.61 11.52
CA SER A 43 2.30 16.84 12.92
C SER A 43 3.09 18.01 13.53
N ALA A 44 2.52 18.65 14.54
CA ALA A 44 3.13 19.78 15.24
C ALA A 44 4.22 19.34 16.23
N SER A 45 4.09 18.14 16.80
CA SER A 45 5.02 17.65 17.81
C SER A 45 6.28 17.04 17.20
N VAL A 46 7.43 17.43 17.76
CA VAL A 46 8.77 17.01 17.32
C VAL A 46 8.94 15.49 17.45
N THR A 47 8.32 14.88 18.46
CA THR A 47 8.34 13.43 18.70
C THR A 47 7.63 12.65 17.60
N TYR A 48 6.49 13.14 17.11
CA TYR A 48 5.81 12.48 15.98
C TYR A 48 6.58 12.66 14.67
N ARG A 49 7.23 13.80 14.49
CA ARG A 49 8.03 14.07 13.29
C ARG A 49 9.31 13.23 13.24
N SER A 50 9.88 12.86 14.39
CA SER A 50 11.04 11.96 14.45
C SER A 50 10.70 10.49 14.20
N LEU A 51 9.41 10.11 14.20
CA LEU A 51 8.95 8.77 13.81
C LEU A 51 8.91 8.58 12.28
N SER A 52 8.81 9.67 11.51
CA SER A 52 8.96 9.68 10.03
C SER A 52 10.43 9.53 9.66
N THR A 53 10.97 8.33 9.93
CA THR A 53 12.34 7.95 9.55
C THR A 53 12.31 6.76 8.62
N VAL A 54 13.27 6.72 7.71
CA VAL A 54 13.46 5.60 6.76
C VAL A 54 13.61 4.26 7.50
N ARG A 55 14.14 4.26 8.73
CA ARG A 55 14.24 3.06 9.58
C ARG A 55 12.87 2.49 9.94
N MET A 56 11.92 3.34 10.32
CA MET A 56 10.55 2.93 10.65
C MET A 56 9.79 2.48 9.40
N ALA A 57 9.93 3.18 8.29
CA ALA A 57 9.35 2.77 7.01
C ALA A 57 9.87 1.39 6.56
N ARG A 58 11.17 1.12 6.71
CA ARG A 58 11.75 -0.20 6.42
C ARG A 58 11.21 -1.29 7.34
N ARG A 59 11.11 -1.03 8.64
CA ARG A 59 10.52 -1.99 9.60
C ARG A 59 9.06 -2.30 9.25
N PHE A 60 8.28 -1.28 8.92
CA PHE A 60 6.89 -1.43 8.49
C PHE A 60 6.76 -2.30 7.23
N LEU A 61 7.56 -2.04 6.19
CA LEU A 61 7.55 -2.85 4.96
C LEU A 61 7.95 -4.31 5.22
N ILE A 62 8.93 -4.55 6.10
CA ILE A 62 9.32 -5.93 6.46
C ILE A 62 8.17 -6.65 7.16
N ILE A 63 7.49 -5.99 8.10
CA ILE A 63 6.34 -6.55 8.81
C ILE A 63 5.20 -6.87 7.81
N VAL A 64 4.87 -5.93 6.94
CA VAL A 64 3.86 -6.10 5.87
C VAL A 64 4.20 -7.27 4.96
N LEU A 65 5.47 -7.42 4.57
CA LEU A 65 5.91 -8.52 3.72
C LEU A 65 5.71 -9.87 4.42
N ILE A 66 6.13 -9.99 5.68
CA ILE A 66 5.97 -11.22 6.48
C ILE A 66 4.47 -11.56 6.62
N ILE A 67 3.64 -10.59 6.98
CA ILE A 67 2.19 -10.79 7.11
C ILE A 67 1.57 -11.21 5.77
N SER A 68 1.96 -10.56 4.67
CA SER A 68 1.47 -10.90 3.33
C SER A 68 1.85 -12.35 2.94
N ILE A 69 3.07 -12.78 3.24
CA ILE A 69 3.50 -14.17 3.00
C ILE A 69 2.66 -15.15 3.80
N LEU A 70 2.35 -14.84 5.07
CA LEU A 70 1.53 -15.71 5.92
C LEU A 70 0.07 -15.80 5.44
N ILE A 71 -0.55 -14.66 5.11
CA ILE A 71 -1.94 -14.62 4.65
C ILE A 71 -2.10 -15.32 3.30
N PHE A 72 -1.22 -15.02 2.34
CA PHE A 72 -1.30 -15.58 0.98
C PHE A 72 -0.55 -16.92 0.83
N GLY A 73 0.02 -17.45 1.91
CA GLY A 73 0.60 -18.79 1.93
C GLY A 73 -0.41 -19.86 1.54
N GLU A 74 -1.70 -19.55 1.66
CA GLU A 74 -2.77 -20.42 1.24
C GLU A 74 -2.83 -20.80 -0.22
N ILE A 75 -2.24 -19.96 -1.07
CA ILE A 75 -2.20 -20.19 -2.50
C ILE A 75 -1.49 -21.53 -2.81
N PHE A 76 -0.54 -21.95 -1.97
CA PHE A 76 0.17 -23.21 -2.15
C PHE A 76 -0.70 -24.45 -1.91
N TYR A 77 -1.70 -24.38 -1.04
CA TYR A 77 -2.59 -25.51 -0.74
C TYR A 77 -3.94 -25.44 -1.46
N CYS A 78 -4.53 -24.26 -1.63
CA CYS A 78 -5.87 -24.09 -2.18
C CYS A 78 -5.96 -24.15 -3.71
N TYR A 79 -4.86 -23.87 -4.41
CA TYR A 79 -4.87 -23.81 -5.87
C TYR A 79 -4.43 -25.13 -6.49
N GLU A 80 -5.11 -25.50 -7.58
CA GLU A 80 -4.77 -26.66 -8.38
C GLU A 80 -4.56 -26.23 -9.83
N ALA A 81 -3.63 -26.90 -10.51
CA ALA A 81 -3.40 -26.69 -11.93
C ALA A 81 -4.19 -27.72 -12.73
N ASN A 82 -4.70 -27.31 -13.89
CA ASN A 82 -5.42 -28.17 -14.84
C ASN A 82 -6.70 -28.81 -14.26
N VAL A 83 -7.54 -28.01 -13.59
CA VAL A 83 -8.87 -28.47 -13.14
C VAL A 83 -9.74 -28.82 -14.37
N PRO A 84 -10.34 -30.02 -14.45
CA PRO A 84 -11.16 -30.40 -15.59
C PRO A 84 -12.38 -29.47 -15.72
N ASN A 85 -12.74 -29.12 -16.95
CA ASN A 85 -13.85 -28.22 -17.32
C ASN A 85 -13.66 -26.72 -17.02
N VAL A 86 -12.44 -26.26 -16.69
CA VAL A 86 -12.16 -24.84 -16.47
C VAL A 86 -11.16 -24.33 -17.52
N PRO A 87 -11.44 -23.24 -18.26
CA PRO A 87 -10.52 -22.71 -19.28
C PRO A 87 -9.29 -22.02 -18.67
N VAL A 88 -9.27 -21.85 -17.34
CA VAL A 88 -8.24 -21.15 -16.59
C VAL A 88 -7.24 -22.18 -16.03
N PRO A 89 -5.93 -22.02 -16.30
CA PRO A 89 -4.92 -23.04 -15.97
C PRO A 89 -4.62 -23.19 -14.47
N CYS A 90 -4.90 -22.15 -13.67
CA CYS A 90 -4.90 -22.21 -12.20
C CYS A 90 -6.30 -21.89 -11.71
N TYR A 91 -6.90 -22.77 -10.92
CA TYR A 91 -8.19 -22.52 -10.32
C TYR A 91 -8.26 -23.02 -8.88
N ILE A 92 -9.12 -22.39 -8.09
CA ILE A 92 -9.41 -22.82 -6.72
C ILE A 92 -10.44 -23.92 -6.79
N ASN A 93 -10.08 -25.15 -6.40
CA ASN A 93 -11.01 -26.28 -6.45
C ASN A 93 -12.00 -26.30 -5.27
N SER A 94 -11.62 -25.72 -4.12
CA SER A 94 -12.44 -25.76 -2.90
C SER A 94 -13.26 -24.49 -2.68
N SER A 95 -14.57 -24.64 -2.42
CA SER A 95 -15.47 -23.53 -2.08
C SER A 95 -15.07 -22.81 -0.79
N THR A 96 -14.50 -23.53 0.19
CA THR A 96 -14.04 -22.95 1.46
C THR A 96 -12.80 -22.08 1.26
N CYS A 97 -11.87 -22.54 0.42
CA CYS A 97 -10.71 -21.77 0.00
C CYS A 97 -11.12 -20.50 -0.75
N GLN A 98 -12.10 -20.61 -1.65
CA GLN A 98 -12.58 -19.46 -2.40
C GLN A 98 -13.20 -18.41 -1.49
N LEU A 99 -14.03 -18.84 -0.52
CA LEU A 99 -14.64 -17.95 0.45
C LEU A 99 -13.58 -17.25 1.30
N TYR A 100 -12.63 -18.00 1.87
CA TYR A 100 -11.55 -17.41 2.68
C TYR A 100 -10.70 -16.43 1.88
N ASN A 101 -10.24 -16.81 0.67
CA ASN A 101 -9.41 -15.96 -0.17
C ASN A 101 -10.14 -14.66 -0.54
N ASN A 102 -11.43 -14.72 -0.86
CA ASN A 102 -12.23 -13.54 -1.15
C ASN A 102 -12.36 -12.63 0.08
N TRP A 103 -12.68 -13.18 1.25
CA TRP A 103 -12.79 -12.40 2.48
C TRP A 103 -11.47 -11.77 2.90
N MET A 104 -10.38 -12.54 2.89
CA MET A 104 -9.05 -12.02 3.23
C MET A 104 -8.61 -10.96 2.25
N ASN A 105 -8.83 -11.15 0.94
CA ASN A 105 -8.47 -10.16 -0.05
C ASN A 105 -9.25 -8.85 0.14
N ILE A 106 -10.58 -8.93 0.34
CA ILE A 106 -11.42 -7.75 0.58
C ILE A 106 -11.00 -7.02 1.86
N LEU A 107 -10.87 -7.73 2.98
CA LEU A 107 -10.55 -7.10 4.26
C LEU A 107 -9.14 -6.51 4.26
N TYR A 108 -8.15 -7.32 3.88
CA TYR A 108 -6.74 -6.98 4.01
C TYR A 108 -6.22 -6.04 2.91
N ASN A 109 -6.69 -6.18 1.67
CA ASN A 109 -6.24 -5.33 0.55
C ASN A 109 -7.18 -4.17 0.23
N ILE A 110 -8.42 -4.15 0.71
CA ILE A 110 -9.38 -3.07 0.39
C ILE A 110 -9.80 -2.33 1.65
N VAL A 111 -10.53 -2.98 2.55
CA VAL A 111 -11.21 -2.31 3.67
C VAL A 111 -10.21 -1.65 4.63
N ILE A 112 -9.25 -2.43 5.13
CA ILE A 112 -8.24 -1.93 6.07
C ILE A 112 -7.38 -0.82 5.45
N PRO A 113 -6.70 -1.02 4.30
CA PRO A 113 -5.85 0.01 3.73
C PRO A 113 -6.62 1.27 3.35
N SER A 114 -7.83 1.15 2.81
CA SER A 114 -8.67 2.31 2.47
C SER A 114 -9.06 3.10 3.72
N GLY A 115 -9.46 2.41 4.80
CA GLY A 115 -9.79 3.05 6.07
C GLY A 115 -8.59 3.81 6.65
N LEU A 116 -7.41 3.18 6.68
CA LEU A 116 -6.19 3.82 7.17
C LEU A 116 -5.79 5.01 6.31
N ILE A 117 -5.78 4.88 4.97
CA ILE A 117 -5.45 5.98 4.06
C ILE A 117 -6.44 7.14 4.24
N ALA A 118 -7.74 6.88 4.39
CA ALA A 118 -8.75 7.90 4.61
C ALA A 118 -8.51 8.64 5.94
N VAL A 119 -8.34 7.92 7.04
CA VAL A 119 -8.11 8.50 8.37
C VAL A 119 -6.83 9.34 8.38
N PHE A 120 -5.70 8.78 7.96
CA PHE A 120 -4.42 9.50 7.94
C PHE A 120 -4.40 10.62 6.91
N GLY A 121 -5.10 10.46 5.80
CA GLY A 121 -5.28 11.50 4.78
C GLY A 121 -6.04 12.72 5.32
N ILE A 122 -7.18 12.51 5.98
CA ILE A 122 -7.97 13.57 6.62
C ILE A 122 -7.15 14.27 7.70
N LEU A 123 -6.50 13.50 8.58
CA LEU A 123 -5.65 14.05 9.65
C LEU A 123 -4.51 14.90 9.10
N THR A 124 -3.88 14.47 8.00
CA THR A 124 -2.84 15.23 7.30
C THR A 124 -3.38 16.57 6.80
N ILE A 125 -4.58 16.59 6.19
CA ILE A 125 -5.21 17.81 5.69
C ILE A 125 -5.51 18.77 6.85
N VAL A 126 -6.05 18.27 7.96
CA VAL A 126 -6.35 19.09 9.15
C VAL A 126 -5.08 19.71 9.73
N ASN A 127 -4.00 18.94 9.87
CA ASN A 127 -2.72 19.43 10.37
C ASN A 127 -2.10 20.49 9.45
N VAL A 128 -2.18 20.28 8.13
CA VAL A 128 -1.67 21.24 7.14
C VAL A 128 -2.49 22.54 7.15
N ARG A 129 -3.83 22.46 7.21
CA ARG A 129 -4.69 23.66 7.27
C ARG A 129 -4.44 24.48 8.54
N LYS A 130 -4.29 23.82 9.70
CA LYS A 130 -3.96 24.51 10.97
C LYS A 130 -2.63 25.29 10.88
N ARG A 131 -1.61 24.75 10.19
CA ARG A 131 -0.33 25.44 9.96
C ARG A 131 -0.40 26.59 8.95
N ILE A 132 -1.36 26.59 8.02
CA ILE A 132 -1.52 27.65 7.01
C ILE A 132 -2.33 28.82 7.59
N VAL A 133 -3.37 28.53 8.37
CA VAL A 133 -4.28 29.55 8.95
C VAL A 133 -3.68 30.22 10.19
N HIS A 134 -2.76 29.56 10.90
CA HIS A 134 -1.91 30.23 11.89
C HIS A 134 -0.51 30.39 11.30
N PRO A 135 -0.22 31.52 10.60
CA PRO A 135 1.16 31.90 10.38
C PRO A 135 1.78 32.01 11.76
N VAL A 136 2.70 31.09 12.04
CA VAL A 136 3.50 31.09 13.25
C VAL A 136 4.14 32.47 13.37
N ARG A 137 3.60 33.33 14.24
CA ARG A 137 4.26 34.52 14.74
C ARG A 137 5.45 34.04 15.56
N LEU A 138 6.57 33.78 14.90
CA LEU A 138 7.89 33.72 15.53
C LEU A 138 8.77 34.76 14.84
N THR A 139 8.53 36.01 15.22
CA THR A 139 9.62 36.89 15.62
C THR A 139 10.52 36.09 16.56
N THR A 140 11.77 35.85 16.16
CA THR A 140 13.00 35.96 16.96
C THR A 140 14.16 35.25 16.23
N ILE A 141 14.94 36.06 15.50
CA ILE A 141 16.41 36.02 15.40
C ILE A 141 17.06 34.86 14.63
N ALA A 142 17.27 35.11 13.34
CA ALA A 142 18.58 35.02 12.66
C ALA A 142 19.50 33.81 12.96
N PHE A 143 19.11 32.57 12.66
CA PHE A 143 20.08 31.47 12.36
C PHE A 143 19.53 30.32 11.47
N VAL A 144 18.25 30.34 11.07
CA VAL A 144 17.58 29.19 10.40
C VAL A 144 17.37 29.39 8.88
N THR A 145 18.02 30.37 8.26
CA THR A 145 17.76 30.72 6.85
C THR A 145 18.22 29.65 5.85
N ARG A 146 18.98 28.63 6.26
CA ARG A 146 19.42 27.53 5.37
C ARG A 146 18.45 26.34 5.23
N ARG A 147 17.43 26.17 6.10
CA ARG A 147 16.48 25.03 5.99
C ARG A 147 15.17 25.34 5.26
N ILE A 148 14.83 26.61 5.08
CA ILE A 148 13.55 27.03 4.49
C ILE A 148 13.55 26.85 2.95
N ASN A 149 14.72 26.83 2.30
CA ASN A 149 14.79 26.73 0.83
C ASN A 149 14.60 25.31 0.25
N ARG A 150 14.53 24.25 1.08
CA ARG A 150 14.19 22.88 0.61
C ARG A 150 12.68 22.59 0.61
N GLN A 151 11.87 23.41 1.28
CA GLN A 151 10.42 23.20 1.41
C GLN A 151 9.60 23.39 0.11
N PRO A 152 9.87 24.36 -0.78
CA PRO A 152 9.03 24.54 -1.98
C PRO A 152 9.24 23.41 -3.00
N ARG A 153 10.46 22.85 -3.08
CA ARG A 153 10.78 21.74 -4.01
C ARG A 153 10.14 20.42 -3.55
N MET A 154 10.11 20.14 -2.24
CA MET A 154 9.38 18.99 -1.70
C MET A 154 7.86 19.15 -1.81
N ARG A 155 7.29 20.35 -1.65
CA ARG A 155 5.85 20.59 -1.84
C ARG A 155 5.35 20.23 -3.25
N LYS A 156 6.15 20.50 -4.29
CA LYS A 156 5.83 20.11 -5.67
C LYS A 156 5.87 18.59 -5.82
N ILE A 157 6.93 17.94 -5.32
CA ILE A 157 7.05 16.47 -5.33
C ILE A 157 5.89 15.81 -4.57
N ASP A 158 5.47 16.36 -3.42
CA ASP A 158 4.33 15.87 -2.63
C ASP A 158 2.97 16.07 -3.32
N GLN A 159 2.82 17.11 -4.13
CA GLN A 159 1.62 17.30 -4.97
C GLN A 159 1.58 16.29 -6.11
N HIS A 160 2.71 16.03 -6.75
CA HIS A 160 2.82 14.99 -7.77
C HIS A 160 2.54 13.60 -7.19
N LEU A 161 3.14 13.28 -6.05
CA LEU A 161 2.93 12.01 -5.35
C LEU A 161 1.49 11.84 -4.84
N ARG A 162 0.82 12.92 -4.41
CA ARG A 162 -0.62 12.85 -4.08
C ARG A 162 -1.49 12.61 -5.31
N LYS A 163 -1.21 13.29 -6.43
CA LYS A 163 -1.92 13.03 -7.70
C LYS A 163 -1.71 11.58 -8.15
N ILE A 164 -0.49 11.05 -8.05
CA ILE A 164 -0.19 9.65 -8.36
C ILE A 164 -0.97 8.73 -7.42
N LEU A 165 -0.98 8.99 -6.11
CA LEU A 165 -1.75 8.21 -5.13
C LEU A 165 -3.26 8.23 -5.40
N SER A 166 -3.84 9.40 -5.72
CA SER A 166 -5.26 9.51 -6.06
C SER A 166 -5.60 8.71 -7.31
N VAL A 167 -4.80 8.83 -8.36
CA VAL A 167 -4.95 8.04 -9.59
C VAL A 167 -4.78 6.55 -9.29
N GLN A 168 -3.89 6.19 -8.38
CA GLN A 168 -3.61 4.80 -8.03
C GLN A 168 -4.70 4.16 -7.18
N VAL A 169 -5.35 4.92 -6.28
CA VAL A 169 -6.55 4.46 -5.56
C VAL A 169 -7.71 4.27 -6.53
N VAL A 170 -7.91 5.21 -7.46
CA VAL A 170 -8.94 5.10 -8.51
C VAL A 170 -8.65 3.89 -9.42
N LEU A 171 -7.41 3.71 -9.87
CA LEU A 171 -7.02 2.54 -10.66
C LEU A 171 -7.21 1.23 -9.89
N ASN A 172 -6.86 1.15 -8.61
CA ASN A 172 -7.08 -0.06 -7.80
C ASN A 172 -8.57 -0.40 -7.69
N ILE A 173 -9.44 0.61 -7.58
CA ILE A 173 -10.90 0.42 -7.56
C ILE A 173 -11.38 -0.07 -8.93
N PHE A 174 -10.95 0.56 -10.03
CA PHE A 174 -11.38 0.18 -11.39
C PHE A 174 -10.78 -1.15 -11.90
N LEU A 175 -9.57 -1.52 -11.47
CA LEU A 175 -8.95 -2.82 -11.80
C LEU A 175 -9.58 -3.99 -11.04
N PHE A 176 -10.26 -3.73 -9.94
CA PHE A 176 -10.99 -4.76 -9.19
C PHE A 176 -12.38 -5.05 -9.79
N GLU A 177 -12.92 -4.13 -10.58
CA GLU A 177 -14.27 -4.24 -11.19
C GLU A 177 -14.27 -5.02 -12.53
N LYS A 178 -13.10 -5.46 -13.02
CA LYS A 178 -12.95 -6.29 -14.23
C LYS A 178 -12.29 -7.62 -13.92
#